data_AF-A0A926B5B2-F1
#
_entry.id   AF-A0A926B5B2-F1
#
_cell.length_a   1.000
_cell.length_b   1.000
_cell.length_c   1.000
_cell.angle_alpha   90.00
_cell.angle_beta   90.00
_cell.angle_gamma   90.00
#
_symmetry.space_group_name_H-M   'P 1'
#
loop_
_entity.id
_entity.type
_entity.pdbx_description
1 polymer ?
#
loop_
_entity_poly.entity_id
_entity_poly.type
_entity_poly.pdbx_seq_one_letter_code
_entity_poly.pdbx_strand_id
1 'polypeptide(L)'
;MFFGSMMAGARYFPGGYDWKTVVISRLISPRHNPDGYWVAASGLALTVFLVWPISHYVEQGLRTIAPRLARYAGAALSLSFFMLLLSLLAQHIQPILGVKWLHELTARASALIFAFSMVCCIKIAIKDWRLSTDGKRSLGRPLTMSWALLTLMPIVCPIIIGVLVLFGKYAGFTWAIDVRESFRHTPLWHLAFWEWLGTCNIFAFLTTAVLFLPRAEAALTSEAALGHSQP
;
A
#
# COMPACT_ATOMS: atom_id res chain seq x y z
N MET A 1 -15.14 -4.89 2.56
CA MET A 1 -14.90 -6.30 2.20
C MET A 1 -13.67 -6.86 2.90
N PHE A 2 -12.46 -6.34 2.63
CA PHE A 2 -11.21 -6.81 3.26
C PHE A 2 -11.28 -7.01 4.79
N PHE A 3 -11.52 -5.97 5.60
CA PHE A 3 -11.50 -6.10 7.06
C PHE A 3 -12.56 -7.09 7.58
N GLY A 4 -13.76 -7.09 6.99
CA GLY A 4 -14.82 -8.03 7.34
C GLY A 4 -14.45 -9.48 7.05
N SER A 5 -13.80 -9.76 5.92
CA SER A 5 -13.35 -11.11 5.58
C SER A 5 -12.18 -11.56 6.44
N MET A 6 -11.27 -10.66 6.83
CA MET A 6 -10.21 -10.96 7.80
C MET A 6 -10.79 -11.31 9.17
N MET A 7 -11.75 -10.51 9.68
CA MET A 7 -12.43 -10.80 10.94
C MET A 7 -13.18 -12.13 10.89
N ALA A 8 -13.87 -12.43 9.78
CA ALA A 8 -14.55 -13.70 9.60
C ALA A 8 -13.58 -14.88 9.54
N GLY A 9 -12.51 -14.79 8.74
CA GLY A 9 -11.47 -15.82 8.65
C GLY A 9 -10.74 -16.06 9.98
N ALA A 10 -10.57 -15.03 10.80
CA ALA A 10 -9.91 -15.12 12.10
C ALA A 10 -10.72 -15.94 13.11
N ARG A 11 -12.05 -15.99 12.98
CA ARG A 11 -12.91 -16.83 13.83
C ARG A 11 -12.68 -18.33 13.63
N TYR A 12 -12.19 -18.72 12.46
CA TYR A 12 -11.88 -20.11 12.11
C TYR A 12 -10.41 -20.46 12.35
N PHE A 13 -9.59 -19.53 12.85
CA PHE A 13 -8.16 -19.74 12.99
C PHE A 13 -7.86 -20.71 14.16
N PRO A 14 -7.05 -21.78 13.92
CA PRO A 14 -6.73 -22.75 14.97
C PRO A 14 -6.03 -22.10 16.18
N GLY A 15 -6.55 -22.33 17.38
CA GLY A 15 -6.00 -21.78 18.62
C GLY A 15 -6.27 -20.29 18.87
N GLY A 16 -7.10 -19.66 18.03
CA GLY A 16 -7.43 -18.24 18.13
C GLY A 16 -6.39 -17.34 17.45
N TYR A 17 -6.86 -16.30 16.75
CA TYR A 17 -5.98 -15.38 16.04
C TYR A 17 -5.50 -14.24 16.95
N ASP A 18 -4.21 -14.22 17.30
CA ASP A 18 -3.59 -13.09 18.00
C ASP A 18 -3.17 -12.00 17.01
N TRP A 19 -3.94 -10.92 16.97
CA TRP A 19 -3.72 -9.75 16.11
C TRP A 19 -2.39 -9.03 16.36
N LYS A 20 -1.75 -9.23 17.52
CA LYS A 20 -0.48 -8.57 17.85
C LYS A 20 0.72 -9.28 17.21
N THR A 21 0.65 -10.61 17.10
CA THR A 21 1.81 -11.44 16.78
C THR A 21 1.64 -12.29 15.52
N VAL A 22 0.40 -12.54 15.10
CA VAL A 22 0.09 -13.35 13.92
C VAL A 22 -0.10 -12.46 12.69
N VAL A 23 0.63 -12.78 11.64
CA VAL A 23 0.63 -12.10 10.34
C VAL A 23 -0.65 -12.38 9.53
N ILE A 24 -1.06 -11.44 8.68
CA ILE A 24 -2.17 -11.59 7.72
C ILE A 24 -1.86 -12.74 6.76
N SER A 25 -0.61 -12.88 6.33
CA SER A 25 -0.17 -13.95 5.44
C SER A 25 -0.46 -15.37 5.96
N ARG A 26 -0.47 -15.58 7.29
CA ARG A 26 -0.91 -16.84 7.90
C ARG A 26 -2.43 -17.03 7.86
N LEU A 27 -3.19 -15.94 8.00
CA LEU A 27 -4.65 -15.98 7.98
C LEU A 27 -5.20 -16.41 6.62
N ILE A 28 -4.54 -16.00 5.54
CA ILE A 28 -4.88 -16.35 4.14
C ILE A 28 -4.20 -17.65 3.66
N SER A 29 -3.43 -18.33 4.51
CA SER A 29 -2.69 -19.54 4.15
C SER A 29 -3.49 -20.81 4.43
N PRO A 30 -3.72 -21.69 3.44
CA PRO A 30 -4.40 -22.98 3.66
C PRO A 30 -3.63 -23.89 4.64
N ARG A 31 -2.33 -23.67 4.81
CA ARG A 31 -1.50 -24.44 5.75
C ARG A 31 -1.73 -24.05 7.21
N HIS A 32 -1.99 -22.77 7.49
CA HIS A 32 -2.09 -22.25 8.85
C HIS A 32 -3.54 -22.03 9.28
N ASN A 33 -4.45 -21.84 8.32
CA ASN A 33 -5.88 -21.63 8.55
C ASN A 33 -6.70 -22.51 7.58
N PRO A 34 -6.63 -23.85 7.67
CA PRO A 34 -7.23 -24.75 6.68
C PRO A 34 -8.74 -24.52 6.49
N ASP A 35 -9.45 -24.20 7.58
CA ASP A 35 -10.91 -24.07 7.57
C ASP A 35 -11.38 -22.65 7.20
N GLY A 36 -10.54 -21.63 7.43
CA GLY A 36 -10.90 -20.22 7.28
C GLY A 36 -10.16 -19.43 6.20
N TYR A 37 -9.10 -19.98 5.59
CA TYR A 37 -8.23 -19.21 4.70
C TYR A 37 -8.98 -18.66 3.48
N TRP A 38 -9.93 -19.44 2.95
CA TRP A 38 -10.68 -19.09 1.74
C TRP A 38 -11.55 -17.84 1.93
N VAL A 39 -12.09 -17.62 3.15
CA VAL A 39 -12.87 -16.42 3.49
C VAL A 39 -11.97 -15.19 3.42
N ALA A 40 -10.82 -15.24 4.11
CA ALA A 40 -9.87 -14.15 4.14
C ALA A 40 -9.30 -13.87 2.73
N ALA A 41 -8.88 -14.92 2.01
CA ALA A 41 -8.30 -14.82 0.68
C ALA A 41 -9.29 -14.29 -0.37
N SER A 42 -10.55 -14.77 -0.36
CA SER A 42 -11.59 -14.30 -1.29
C SER A 42 -11.94 -12.83 -1.05
N GLY A 43 -12.06 -12.38 0.20
CA GLY A 43 -12.33 -10.98 0.49
C GLY A 43 -11.16 -10.05 0.16
N LEU A 44 -9.90 -10.53 0.28
CA LEU A 44 -8.73 -9.81 -0.24
C LEU A 44 -8.75 -9.74 -1.77
N ALA A 45 -8.94 -10.87 -2.46
CA ALA A 45 -9.03 -10.91 -3.92
C ALA A 45 -10.13 -9.98 -4.45
N LEU A 46 -11.34 -10.07 -3.89
CA LEU A 46 -12.47 -9.21 -4.24
C LEU A 46 -12.13 -7.74 -4.00
N THR A 47 -11.47 -7.42 -2.89
CA THR A 47 -11.06 -6.03 -2.63
C THR A 47 -10.07 -5.53 -3.68
N VAL A 48 -9.07 -6.35 -4.06
CA VAL A 48 -8.11 -6.01 -5.12
C VAL A 48 -8.81 -5.78 -6.46
N PHE A 49 -9.77 -6.63 -6.83
CA PHE A 49 -10.59 -6.43 -8.03
C PHE A 49 -11.37 -5.11 -7.99
N LEU A 50 -11.99 -4.78 -6.85
CA LEU A 50 -12.78 -3.55 -6.69
C LEU A 50 -11.92 -2.28 -6.73
N VAL A 51 -10.71 -2.32 -6.17
CA VAL A 51 -9.80 -1.15 -6.18
C VAL A 51 -8.98 -1.06 -7.47
N TRP A 52 -8.97 -2.09 -8.30
CA TRP A 52 -8.19 -2.11 -9.54
C TRP A 52 -8.41 -0.89 -10.44
N PRO A 53 -9.65 -0.43 -10.69
CA PRO A 53 -9.91 0.75 -11.53
C PRO A 53 -9.28 2.04 -10.98
N ILE A 54 -8.97 2.09 -9.67
CA ILE A 54 -8.30 3.25 -9.06
C ILE A 54 -6.92 3.49 -9.68
N SER A 55 -6.25 2.45 -10.20
CA SER A 55 -4.98 2.61 -10.93
C SER A 55 -5.10 3.54 -12.14
N HIS A 56 -6.17 3.38 -12.91
CA HIS A 56 -6.45 4.22 -14.05
C HIS A 56 -6.93 5.61 -13.62
N TYR A 57 -7.76 5.69 -12.58
CA TYR A 57 -8.20 6.96 -12.01
C TYR A 57 -7.02 7.83 -11.54
N VAL A 58 -6.04 7.23 -10.84
CA VAL A 58 -4.81 7.90 -10.40
C VAL A 58 -3.98 8.36 -11.59
N GLU A 59 -3.81 7.52 -12.62
CA GLU A 59 -3.13 7.91 -13.86
C GLU A 59 -3.79 9.13 -14.51
N GLN A 60 -5.11 9.08 -14.72
CA GLN A 60 -5.86 10.15 -15.39
C GLN A 60 -5.77 11.46 -14.62
N GLY A 61 -6.01 11.44 -13.30
CA GLY A 61 -5.99 12.66 -12.49
C GLY A 61 -4.61 13.31 -12.35
N LEU A 62 -3.53 12.54 -12.52
CA LEU A 62 -2.15 13.06 -12.48
C LEU A 62 -1.59 13.42 -13.87
N ARG A 63 -2.28 13.03 -14.95
CA ARG A 63 -1.80 13.16 -16.34
C ARG A 63 -1.57 14.61 -16.76
N THR A 64 -2.39 15.54 -16.24
CA THR A 64 -2.32 16.98 -16.55
C THR A 64 -1.03 17.63 -16.03
N ILE A 65 -0.43 17.09 -14.96
CA ILE A 65 0.75 17.66 -14.31
C ILE A 65 2.05 17.05 -14.85
N ALA A 66 2.06 15.73 -15.02
CA ALA A 66 3.24 14.99 -15.44
C ALA A 66 2.87 13.68 -16.15
N PRO A 67 2.61 13.69 -17.47
CA PRO A 67 2.01 12.56 -18.18
C PRO A 67 2.86 11.28 -18.14
N ARG A 68 4.19 11.39 -18.22
CA ARG A 68 5.09 10.22 -18.15
C ARG A 68 5.08 9.57 -16.77
N LEU A 69 5.21 10.37 -15.71
CA LEU A 69 5.20 9.86 -14.33
C LEU A 69 3.82 9.32 -13.95
N ALA A 70 2.74 9.94 -14.41
CA ALA A 70 1.38 9.47 -14.18
C ALA A 70 1.15 8.08 -14.80
N ARG A 71 1.62 7.86 -16.03
CA ARG A 71 1.59 6.54 -16.69
C ARG A 71 2.39 5.50 -15.91
N TYR A 72 3.60 5.84 -15.43
CA TYR A 72 4.38 4.92 -14.60
C TYR A 72 3.69 4.62 -13.27
N ALA A 73 3.08 5.61 -12.61
CA ALA A 73 2.35 5.43 -11.36
C ALA A 73 1.15 4.49 -11.55
N GLY A 74 0.30 4.75 -12.56
CA GLY A 74 -0.86 3.92 -12.87
C GLY A 74 -0.49 2.50 -13.29
N ALA A 75 0.49 2.35 -14.18
CA ALA A 75 0.97 1.04 -14.63
C ALA A 75 1.58 0.23 -13.48
N ALA A 76 2.39 0.86 -12.63
CA ALA A 76 2.93 0.22 -11.43
C ALA A 76 1.81 -0.18 -10.46
N LEU A 77 0.81 0.69 -10.24
CA LEU A 77 -0.31 0.35 -9.36
C LEU A 77 -1.08 -0.87 -9.87
N SER A 78 -1.42 -0.88 -11.16
CA SER A 78 -2.09 -2.01 -11.83
C SER A 78 -1.24 -3.29 -11.74
N LEU A 79 0.06 -3.21 -12.03
CA LEU A 79 0.98 -4.35 -11.93
C LEU A 79 1.12 -4.86 -10.48
N SER A 80 1.09 -3.97 -9.48
CA SER A 80 1.14 -4.37 -8.07
C SER A 80 -0.11 -5.17 -7.66
N PHE A 81 -1.29 -4.76 -8.13
CA PHE A 81 -2.53 -5.51 -7.92
C PHE A 81 -2.52 -6.86 -8.63
N PHE A 82 -1.99 -6.90 -9.86
CA PHE A 82 -1.79 -8.16 -10.58
C PHE A 82 -0.88 -9.13 -9.81
N MET A 83 0.27 -8.64 -9.35
CA MET A 83 1.22 -9.43 -8.55
C MET A 83 0.63 -9.89 -7.22
N LEU A 84 -0.25 -9.09 -6.61
CA LEU A 84 -0.95 -9.47 -5.38
C LEU A 84 -1.94 -10.61 -5.64
N LEU A 85 -2.75 -10.54 -6.71
CA LEU A 85 -3.62 -11.65 -7.11
C LEU A 85 -2.81 -12.91 -7.45
N LEU A 86 -1.70 -12.75 -8.15
CA LEU A 86 -0.79 -13.86 -8.45
C LEU A 86 -0.22 -14.49 -7.17
N SER A 87 0.06 -13.68 -6.14
CA SER A 87 0.53 -14.19 -4.84
C SER A 87 -0.52 -15.02 -4.12
N LEU A 88 -1.81 -14.69 -4.25
CA LEU A 88 -2.91 -15.47 -3.71
C LEU A 88 -3.06 -16.80 -4.46
N LEU A 89 -2.94 -16.77 -5.79
CA LEU A 89 -2.95 -17.98 -6.61
C LEU A 89 -1.77 -18.89 -6.27
N ALA A 90 -0.56 -18.32 -6.16
CA ALA A 90 0.64 -19.04 -5.75
C ALA A 90 0.48 -19.68 -4.37
N GLN A 91 -0.20 -19.00 -3.44
CA GLN A 91 -0.50 -19.52 -2.11
C GLN A 91 -1.52 -20.66 -2.14
N HIS A 92 -2.51 -20.59 -3.02
CA HIS A 92 -3.52 -21.64 -3.19
C HIS A 92 -2.96 -22.91 -3.83
N ILE A 93 -2.02 -22.76 -4.79
CA ILE A 93 -1.37 -23.87 -5.48
C ILE A 93 -0.16 -24.41 -4.70
N GLN A 94 0.34 -23.68 -3.69
CA GLN A 94 1.44 -24.08 -2.83
C GLN A 94 1.37 -25.53 -2.31
N PRO A 95 0.24 -26.06 -1.79
CA PRO A 95 0.16 -27.46 -1.36
C PRO A 95 0.38 -28.48 -2.50
N ILE A 96 0.16 -28.09 -3.76
CA ILE A 96 0.30 -28.94 -4.94
C ILE A 96 1.75 -28.90 -5.47
N LEU A 97 2.29 -27.69 -5.66
CA LEU A 97 3.62 -27.50 -6.26
C LEU A 97 4.77 -27.53 -5.24
N GLY A 98 4.50 -27.34 -3.95
CA GLY A 98 5.50 -27.29 -2.89
C GLY A 98 6.42 -26.05 -2.89
N VAL A 99 6.30 -25.17 -3.88
CA VAL A 99 7.22 -24.04 -4.09
C VAL A 99 6.85 -22.83 -3.21
N LYS A 100 7.44 -22.75 -2.01
CA LYS A 100 7.17 -21.66 -1.04
C LYS A 100 7.65 -20.29 -1.50
N TRP A 101 8.69 -20.24 -2.32
CA TRP A 101 9.28 -18.96 -2.74
C TRP A 101 8.33 -18.11 -3.59
N LEU A 102 7.27 -18.69 -4.17
CA LEU A 102 6.56 -18.05 -5.27
C LEU A 102 5.60 -17.02 -4.73
N HIS A 103 4.84 -17.41 -3.71
CA HIS A 103 4.02 -16.50 -2.92
C HIS A 103 4.88 -15.39 -2.31
N GLU A 104 6.03 -15.74 -1.72
CA GLU A 104 6.90 -14.75 -1.07
C GLU A 104 7.51 -13.75 -2.07
N LEU A 105 8.00 -14.24 -3.21
CA LEU A 105 8.55 -13.41 -4.28
C LEU A 105 7.48 -12.48 -4.86
N THR A 106 6.29 -13.01 -5.19
CA THR A 106 5.20 -12.24 -5.78
C THR A 106 4.61 -11.23 -4.80
N ALA A 107 4.45 -11.59 -3.53
CA ALA A 107 3.99 -10.66 -2.49
C ALA A 107 4.99 -9.53 -2.25
N ARG A 108 6.30 -9.84 -2.16
CA ARG A 108 7.36 -8.83 -2.02
C ARG A 108 7.46 -7.94 -3.26
N ALA A 109 7.39 -8.52 -4.46
CA ALA A 109 7.38 -7.77 -5.71
C ALA A 109 6.17 -6.82 -5.78
N SER A 110 4.97 -7.31 -5.43
CA SER A 110 3.77 -6.47 -5.34
C SER A 110 3.98 -5.26 -4.42
N ALA A 111 4.50 -5.48 -3.20
CA ALA A 111 4.76 -4.40 -2.25
C ALA A 111 5.79 -3.38 -2.78
N LEU A 112 6.88 -3.83 -3.40
CA LEU A 112 7.91 -2.94 -3.98
C LEU A 112 7.37 -2.12 -5.16
N ILE A 113 6.60 -2.75 -6.04
CA ILE A 113 5.99 -2.08 -7.19
C ILE A 113 4.92 -1.08 -6.73
N PHE A 114 4.13 -1.41 -5.69
CA PHE A 114 3.18 -0.48 -5.08
C PHE A 114 3.92 0.73 -4.49
N ALA A 115 4.99 0.50 -3.72
CA ALA A 115 5.80 1.59 -3.15
C ALA A 115 6.41 2.49 -4.24
N PHE A 116 6.86 1.90 -5.36
CA PHE A 116 7.31 2.67 -6.52
C PHE A 116 6.20 3.58 -7.08
N SER A 117 4.97 3.07 -7.21
CA SER A 117 3.81 3.89 -7.62
C SER A 117 3.59 5.08 -6.66
N MET A 118 3.62 4.83 -5.35
CA MET A 118 3.48 5.90 -4.34
C MET A 118 4.58 6.97 -4.46
N VAL A 119 5.83 6.57 -4.69
CA VAL A 119 6.95 7.50 -4.90
C VAL A 119 6.76 8.33 -6.17
N CYS A 120 6.28 7.74 -7.26
CA CYS A 120 5.90 8.47 -8.47
C CYS A 120 4.82 9.51 -8.16
N CYS A 121 3.76 9.13 -7.44
CA CYS A 121 2.68 10.01 -7.02
C CYS A 121 3.17 11.20 -6.17
N ILE A 122 4.06 10.98 -5.19
CA ILE A 122 4.67 12.07 -4.42
C ILE A 122 5.51 12.97 -5.30
N LYS A 123 6.33 12.42 -6.20
CA LYS A 123 7.16 13.24 -7.09
C LYS A 123 6.30 14.18 -7.93
N ILE A 124 5.15 13.71 -8.41
CA ILE A 124 4.17 14.54 -9.12
C ILE A 124 3.57 15.60 -8.18
N ALA A 125 3.17 15.22 -6.96
CA ALA A 125 2.60 16.14 -5.99
C ALA A 125 3.58 17.25 -5.54
N ILE A 126 4.87 16.91 -5.36
CA ILE A 126 5.93 17.88 -5.08
C ILE A 126 6.18 18.78 -6.28
N LYS A 127 6.17 18.22 -7.50
CA LYS A 127 6.31 19.00 -8.74
C LYS A 127 5.18 20.02 -8.86
N ASP A 128 3.92 19.61 -8.64
CA ASP A 128 2.76 20.51 -8.63
C ASP A 128 2.92 21.61 -7.57
N TRP A 129 3.33 21.24 -6.35
CA TRP A 129 3.57 22.19 -5.27
C TRP A 129 4.64 23.24 -5.60
N ARG A 130 5.73 22.84 -6.26
CA ARG A 130 6.82 23.74 -6.66
C ARG A 130 6.45 24.66 -7.83
N LEU A 131 5.66 24.17 -8.78
CA LEU A 131 5.26 24.91 -9.99
C LEU A 131 4.07 25.85 -9.75
N SER A 132 3.36 25.71 -8.63
CA SER A 132 2.17 26.51 -8.29
C SER A 132 2.51 27.90 -7.76
N THR A 133 3.40 28.63 -8.45
CA THR A 133 3.78 30.02 -8.14
C THR A 133 2.66 31.04 -8.39
N ASP A 134 1.68 30.72 -9.25
CA ASP A 134 0.56 31.61 -9.61
C ASP A 134 -0.72 31.40 -8.77
N GLY A 135 -0.63 30.72 -7.61
CA GLY A 135 -1.74 30.57 -6.67
C GLY A 135 -2.81 29.52 -7.04
N LYS A 136 -2.81 28.97 -8.27
CA LYS A 136 -3.70 27.88 -8.68
C LYS A 136 -3.00 26.52 -8.61
N ARG A 137 -3.06 25.87 -7.44
CA ARG A 137 -2.61 24.48 -7.29
C ARG A 137 -3.61 23.52 -7.93
N SER A 138 -3.12 22.60 -8.76
CA SER A 138 -3.96 21.53 -9.33
C SER A 138 -4.27 20.46 -8.26
N LEU A 139 -3.30 20.17 -7.40
CA LEU A 139 -3.47 19.23 -6.27
C LEU A 139 -3.62 19.98 -4.96
N GLY A 140 -4.62 19.59 -4.16
CA GLY A 140 -4.83 20.14 -2.83
C GLY A 140 -3.66 19.85 -1.89
N ARG A 141 -3.29 20.83 -1.05
CA ARG A 141 -2.33 20.65 0.06
C ARG A 141 -2.60 19.42 0.94
N PRO A 142 -3.85 19.08 1.32
CA PRO A 142 -4.09 17.87 2.13
C PRO A 142 -3.65 16.58 1.43
N LEU A 143 -3.86 16.47 0.11
CA LEU A 143 -3.47 15.30 -0.68
C LEU A 143 -1.94 15.13 -0.73
N THR A 144 -1.21 16.22 -0.99
CA THR A 144 0.26 16.19 -1.03
C THR A 144 0.84 15.77 0.31
N MET A 145 0.31 16.32 1.41
CA MET A 145 0.79 16.00 2.76
C MET A 145 0.43 14.57 3.16
N SER A 146 -0.79 14.10 2.86
CA SER A 146 -1.19 12.73 3.16
C SER A 146 -0.36 11.73 2.38
N TRP A 147 -0.15 11.93 1.08
CA TRP A 147 0.68 11.03 0.27
C TRP A 147 2.14 11.02 0.74
N ALA A 148 2.71 12.18 1.06
CA ALA A 148 4.06 12.27 1.63
C ALA A 148 4.18 11.46 2.92
N LEU A 149 3.28 11.66 3.87
CA LEU A 149 3.29 10.94 5.14
C LEU A 149 3.12 9.42 4.94
N LEU A 150 2.11 9.03 4.16
CA LEU A 150 1.78 7.62 3.90
C LEU A 150 2.90 6.89 3.17
N THR A 151 3.68 7.55 2.32
CA THR A 151 4.80 6.86 1.62
C THR A 151 6.09 6.88 2.42
N LEU A 152 6.40 8.00 3.09
CA LEU A 152 7.68 8.13 3.81
C LEU A 152 7.68 7.37 5.13
N MET A 153 6.56 7.34 5.86
CA MET A 153 6.47 6.65 7.14
C MET A 153 6.85 5.15 7.08
N PRO A 154 6.28 4.32 6.19
CA PRO A 154 6.65 2.90 6.09
C PRO A 154 8.06 2.65 5.52
N ILE A 155 8.74 3.68 5.01
CA ILE A 155 10.14 3.59 4.55
C ILE A 155 11.09 3.99 5.69
N VAL A 156 10.84 5.14 6.31
CA VAL A 156 11.71 5.72 7.34
C VAL A 156 11.70 4.88 8.60
N CYS A 157 10.55 4.40 9.06
CA CYS A 157 10.49 3.67 10.32
C CYS A 157 11.26 2.33 10.30
N PRO A 158 11.14 1.47 9.26
CA PRO A 158 11.98 0.27 9.15
C PRO A 158 13.46 0.57 8.98
N ILE A 159 13.83 1.67 8.29
CA ILE A 159 15.23 2.10 8.18
C ILE A 159 15.79 2.43 9.57
N ILE A 160 15.05 3.22 10.38
CA ILE A 160 15.47 3.56 11.74
C ILE A 160 15.66 2.29 12.58
N ILE A 161 14.70 1.36 12.53
CA ILE A 161 14.79 0.08 13.26
C ILE A 161 15.98 -0.74 12.76
N GLY A 162 16.19 -0.84 11.44
CA GLY A 162 17.31 -1.56 10.85
C GLY A 162 18.67 -0.98 11.24
N VAL A 163 18.77 0.34 11.28
CA VAL A 163 19.97 1.05 11.74
C VAL A 163 20.24 0.79 13.23
N LEU A 164 19.21 0.81 14.08
CA LEU A 164 19.32 0.44 15.50
C LEU A 164 19.81 -1.00 15.68
N VAL A 165 19.29 -1.94 14.88
CA VAL A 165 19.74 -3.34 14.87
C VAL A 165 21.20 -3.47 14.44
N LEU A 166 21.60 -2.72 13.41
CA LEU A 166 22.97 -2.72 12.91
C LEU A 166 23.94 -2.20 14.00
N PHE A 167 23.62 -1.07 14.63
CA PHE A 167 24.44 -0.49 15.69
C PHE A 167 24.55 -1.39 16.92
N GLY A 168 23.45 -2.00 17.35
CA GLY A 168 23.48 -2.93 18.49
C GLY A 168 24.28 -4.20 18.20
N LYS A 169 24.15 -4.79 17.01
CA LYS A 169 24.79 -6.08 16.68
C LYS A 169 26.26 -5.95 16.27
N TYR A 170 26.62 -4.92 15.51
CA TYR A 170 27.94 -4.81 14.88
C TYR A 170 28.86 -3.80 15.57
N ALA A 171 28.32 -2.75 16.16
CA ALA A 171 29.13 -1.71 16.79
C ALA A 171 29.21 -1.84 18.32
N GLY A 172 28.50 -2.79 18.92
CA GLY A 172 28.57 -3.09 20.36
C GLY A 172 28.10 -1.94 21.25
N PHE A 173 27.36 -0.97 20.71
CA PHE A 173 26.85 0.16 21.48
C PHE A 173 25.79 -0.31 22.47
N THR A 174 26.08 -0.20 23.77
CA THR A 174 25.21 -0.62 24.87
C THR A 174 23.83 0.05 24.81
N TRP A 175 23.79 1.37 24.58
CA TRP A 175 22.52 2.10 24.44
C TRP A 175 21.63 1.57 23.30
N ALA A 176 22.22 1.08 22.20
CA ALA A 176 21.47 0.53 21.08
C ALA A 176 20.91 -0.87 21.39
N ILE A 177 21.61 -1.63 22.24
CA ILE A 177 21.14 -2.93 22.75
C ILE A 177 19.95 -2.70 23.70
N ASP A 178 20.05 -1.75 24.63
CA ASP A 178 18.98 -1.42 25.59
C ASP A 178 17.72 -0.91 24.88
N VAL A 179 17.89 -0.05 23.87
CA VAL A 179 16.79 0.42 23.02
C VAL A 179 16.16 -0.76 22.28
N ARG A 180 16.98 -1.65 21.70
CA ARG A 180 16.47 -2.85 21.01
C ARG A 180 15.69 -3.76 21.95
N GLU A 181 16.17 -4.01 23.17
CA GLU A 181 15.43 -4.82 24.15
C GLU A 181 14.10 -4.16 24.54
N SER A 182 14.10 -2.85 24.72
CA SER A 182 12.89 -2.08 25.00
C SER A 182 11.85 -2.21 23.87
N PHE A 183 12.29 -2.26 22.62
CA PHE A 183 11.40 -2.48 21.47
C PHE A 183 10.95 -3.93 21.30
N ARG A 184 11.73 -4.92 21.76
CA ARG A 184 11.46 -6.35 21.51
C ARG A 184 10.10 -6.82 22.03
N HIS A 185 9.60 -6.18 23.08
CA HIS A 185 8.30 -6.48 23.69
C HIS A 185 7.14 -5.66 23.10
N THR A 186 7.43 -4.76 22.15
CA THR A 186 6.43 -3.90 21.52
C THR A 186 5.91 -4.53 20.21
N PRO A 187 4.68 -4.20 19.79
CA PRO A 187 4.15 -4.64 18.49
C PRO A 187 5.05 -4.28 17.31
N LEU A 188 5.80 -3.17 17.39
CA LEU A 188 6.72 -2.69 16.34
C LEU A 188 7.81 -3.71 15.97
N TRP A 189 8.13 -4.64 16.88
CA TRP A 189 9.12 -5.69 16.62
C TRP A 189 8.52 -6.87 15.83
N HIS A 190 7.20 -7.04 15.85
CA HIS A 190 6.52 -8.14 15.20
C HIS A 190 6.19 -7.81 13.75
N LEU A 191 6.48 -8.75 12.84
CA LEU A 191 6.15 -8.62 11.42
C LEU A 191 4.64 -8.38 11.19
N ALA A 192 3.80 -8.96 12.05
CA ALA A 192 2.35 -8.79 12.01
C ALA A 192 1.93 -7.31 12.05
N PHE A 193 2.57 -6.51 12.91
CA PHE A 193 2.31 -5.07 12.99
C PHE A 193 2.58 -4.37 11.66
N TRP A 194 3.70 -4.69 11.00
CA TRP A 194 4.09 -4.09 9.72
C TRP A 194 3.19 -4.50 8.57
N GLU A 195 2.71 -5.75 8.54
CA GLU A 195 1.71 -6.19 7.56
C GLU A 195 0.38 -5.42 7.72
N TRP A 196 -0.10 -5.24 8.96
CA TRP A 196 -1.32 -4.47 9.25
C TRP A 196 -1.15 -2.99 8.92
N LEU A 197 -0.06 -2.37 9.38
CA LEU A 197 0.24 -0.98 9.12
C LEU A 197 0.37 -0.72 7.61
N GLY A 198 1.11 -1.57 6.88
CA GLY A 198 1.25 -1.48 5.43
C GLY A 198 -0.09 -1.59 4.72
N THR A 199 -0.97 -2.49 5.18
CA THR A 199 -2.32 -2.63 4.63
C THR A 199 -3.15 -1.37 4.85
N CYS A 200 -3.23 -0.86 6.09
CA CYS A 200 -3.93 0.38 6.41
C CYS A 200 -3.39 1.57 5.60
N ASN A 201 -2.08 1.61 5.39
CA ASN A 201 -1.41 2.64 4.61
C ASN A 201 -1.80 2.61 3.13
N ILE A 202 -1.89 1.43 2.52
CA ILE A 202 -2.39 1.24 1.15
C ILE A 202 -3.83 1.75 1.04
N PHE A 203 -4.72 1.34 1.95
CA PHE A 203 -6.11 1.81 1.95
C PHE A 203 -6.20 3.33 2.09
N ALA A 204 -5.48 3.91 3.05
CA ALA A 204 -5.47 5.37 3.25
C ALA A 204 -4.93 6.12 2.02
N PHE A 205 -3.91 5.57 1.35
CA PHE A 205 -3.36 6.16 0.12
C PHE A 205 -4.40 6.16 -1.01
N LEU A 206 -5.07 5.03 -1.23
CA LEU A 206 -6.11 4.91 -2.26
C LEU A 206 -7.34 5.76 -1.91
N THR A 207 -7.75 5.81 -0.64
CA THR A 207 -8.87 6.64 -0.19
C THR A 207 -8.57 8.13 -0.37
N THR A 208 -7.38 8.59 -0.01
CA THR A 208 -7.00 9.99 -0.23
C THR A 208 -6.92 10.33 -1.73
N ALA A 209 -6.50 9.38 -2.58
CA ALA A 209 -6.60 9.55 -4.02
C ALA A 209 -8.06 9.76 -4.47
N VAL A 210 -8.97 8.89 -4.08
CA VAL A 210 -10.40 8.99 -4.47
C VAL A 210 -11.07 10.26 -3.96
N LEU A 211 -10.72 10.72 -2.75
CA LEU A 211 -11.37 11.88 -2.13
C LEU A 211 -10.85 13.22 -2.65
N PHE A 212 -9.56 13.32 -3.00
CA PHE A 212 -8.92 14.61 -3.26
C PHE A 212 -8.32 14.78 -4.66
N LEU A 213 -8.26 13.72 -5.49
CA LEU A 213 -7.75 13.85 -6.85
C LEU A 213 -8.80 14.57 -7.73
N PRO A 214 -8.41 15.56 -8.54
CA PRO A 214 -9.35 16.27 -9.41
C PRO A 214 -9.99 15.29 -10.42
N ARG A 215 -11.32 15.33 -10.55
CA ARG A 215 -12.01 14.55 -11.60
C ARG A 215 -11.67 15.15 -12.97
N ALA A 216 -11.32 14.30 -13.94
CA ALA A 216 -11.14 14.73 -15.32
C ALA A 216 -12.40 15.40 -15.92
N GLU A 217 -13.60 15.01 -15.46
CA GLU A 217 -14.88 15.61 -15.86
C GLU A 217 -15.03 17.09 -15.47
N ALA A 218 -14.39 17.52 -14.37
CA ALA A 218 -14.42 18.92 -13.95
C ALA A 218 -13.60 19.82 -14.89
N ALA A 219 -12.57 19.26 -15.55
CA ALA A 219 -11.77 20.00 -16.54
C ALA A 219 -12.58 20.24 -17.84
N LEU A 220 -13.25 19.19 -18.35
CA LEU A 220 -14.06 19.25 -19.57
C LEU A 220 -15.29 20.17 -19.43
N THR A 221 -15.93 20.17 -18.25
CA THR A 221 -17.06 21.08 -17.98
C THR A 221 -16.62 22.55 -17.86
N SER A 222 -15.39 22.81 -17.36
CA SER A 222 -14.86 24.18 -17.33
C SER A 222 -14.49 24.71 -18.72
N GLU A 223 -13.94 23.86 -19.59
CA GLU A 223 -13.65 24.23 -20.99
C GLU A 223 -14.94 24.47 -21.79
N ALA A 224 -15.96 23.63 -21.62
CA ALA A 224 -17.26 23.80 -22.25
C ALA A 224 -17.99 25.06 -21.77
N ALA A 225 -17.88 25.40 -20.48
CA ALA A 225 -18.46 26.63 -19.92
C ALA A 225 -17.74 27.90 -20.41
N LEU A 226 -16.42 27.86 -20.61
CA LEU A 226 -15.64 28.98 -21.13
C LEU A 226 -15.85 29.17 -22.64
N GLY A 227 -16.04 28.09 -23.41
CA GLY A 227 -16.31 28.14 -24.85
C GLY A 227 -17.64 28.81 -25.22
N HIS A 228 -18.61 28.86 -24.30
CA HIS A 228 -19.90 29.55 -24.50
C HIS A 228 -19.88 31.05 -24.15
N SER A 229 -18.75 31.59 -23.71
CA SER A 229 -18.62 32.97 -23.23
C SER A 229 -17.82 33.90 -24.13
N GLN A 230 -17.50 33.49 -25.37
CA GLN A 230 -16.97 34.39 -26.39
C GLN A 230 -18.10 34.81 -27.36
N PRO A 231 -18.52 36.09 -27.37
CA PRO A 231 -19.40 36.65 -28.39
C PRO A 231 -18.70 36.86 -29.73
#